data_AF-A0A9D9FGV3-F1
#
_entry.id   AF-A0A9D9FGV3-F1
#
_cell.length_a   1.000
_cell.length_b   1.000
_cell.length_c   1.000
_cell.angle_alpha   90.00
_cell.angle_beta   90.00
_cell.angle_gamma   90.00
#
_symmetry.space_group_name_H-M   'P 1'
#
loop_
_entity.id
_entity.type
_entity.pdbx_description
1 polymer ?
#
loop_
_entity_poly.entity_id
_entity_poly.type
_entity_poly.pdbx_seq_one_letter_code
_entity_poly.pdbx_strand_id
1 'polypeptide(L)'
;MAGKAFDIADGIFFFFKRFGQNPAGALWIALWQMLFGAAAIAAVFYLIWPFYSELIDLVIEVEAGRIDDDEAAFAILQSLFGVYSGGFLAGLVGIIASLMFQGAWLRFLVRREVAPVIPFRFGGDEFRLLGVNIMYIVVLIAAYFGIVTLLVTLGVTGGGLLALSGDAQVAGALGFGLIMYLGFLGVFIGAVYLAIKLSSAPALTVHDRKFRFFESWEATNGVFWPMALTYLVVGILIMILSSVLSAGAALPFLGGMLAVAEPLSDFADANSDPSFEEVMTVLRETVFQPVTASLFAGGLVLFYLMQIMFEGMWHSVAAYNVVRHRADGAGEEGDAPVLGKDHPMGASPTEG
;
A
#
# COMPACT_ATOMS: atom_id res chain seq x y z
N MET A 1 11.27 32.61 -8.78
CA MET A 1 12.58 32.12 -8.29
C MET A 1 12.78 30.75 -8.92
N ALA A 2 13.87 30.55 -9.67
CA ALA A 2 14.12 29.28 -10.33
C ALA A 2 14.88 28.38 -9.36
N GLY A 3 14.18 27.44 -8.71
CA GLY A 3 14.81 26.45 -7.83
C GLY A 3 15.84 25.60 -8.57
N LYS A 4 16.66 24.86 -7.82
CA LYS A 4 17.72 23.96 -8.33
C LYS A 4 17.18 23.05 -9.44
N ALA A 5 17.97 22.79 -10.48
CA ALA A 5 17.57 21.88 -11.56
C ALA A 5 17.23 20.49 -11.01
N PHE A 6 16.26 19.81 -11.63
CA PHE A 6 15.87 18.46 -11.20
C PHE A 6 16.87 17.44 -11.72
N ASP A 7 17.57 16.76 -10.81
CA ASP A 7 18.45 15.66 -11.13
C ASP A 7 17.69 14.33 -10.97
N ILE A 8 17.65 13.55 -12.05
CA ILE A 8 16.92 12.28 -12.11
C ILE A 8 17.57 11.23 -11.21
N ALA A 9 18.90 11.15 -11.19
CA ALA A 9 19.61 10.19 -10.36
C ALA A 9 19.41 10.50 -8.87
N ASP A 10 19.47 11.78 -8.50
CA ASP A 10 19.15 12.21 -7.15
C ASP A 10 17.72 11.86 -6.74
N GLY A 11 16.76 12.07 -7.64
CA GLY A 11 15.36 11.70 -7.42
C GLY A 11 15.15 10.19 -7.25
N ILE A 12 15.82 9.35 -8.06
CA ILE A 12 15.75 7.88 -7.96
C ILE A 12 16.34 7.40 -6.63
N PHE A 13 17.51 7.91 -6.26
CA PHE A 13 18.26 7.43 -5.09
C PHE A 13 17.99 8.22 -3.81
N PHE A 14 17.01 9.14 -3.80
CA PHE A 14 16.78 10.05 -2.68
C PHE A 14 16.50 9.32 -1.37
N PHE A 15 15.71 8.25 -1.42
CA PHE A 15 15.46 7.38 -0.27
C PHE A 15 16.77 6.82 0.31
N PHE A 16 17.62 6.24 -0.52
CA PHE A 16 18.88 5.64 -0.10
C PHE A 16 19.89 6.68 0.41
N LYS A 17 19.90 7.88 -0.18
CA LYS A 17 20.71 9.00 0.33
C LYS A 17 20.27 9.40 1.74
N ARG A 18 18.95 9.51 1.97
CA ARG A 18 18.39 9.82 3.31
C ARG A 18 18.64 8.68 4.30
N PHE A 19 18.45 7.45 3.87
CA PHE A 19 18.79 6.26 4.65
C PHE A 19 20.27 6.26 5.05
N GLY A 20 21.19 6.54 4.12
CA GLY A 20 22.63 6.59 4.41
C GLY A 20 23.03 7.72 5.37
N GLN A 21 22.28 8.82 5.42
CA GLN A 21 22.52 9.93 6.33
C GLN A 21 22.08 9.63 7.77
N ASN A 22 20.97 8.90 7.95
CA ASN A 22 20.47 8.52 9.26
C ASN A 22 19.84 7.11 9.19
N PRO A 23 20.66 6.05 9.12
CA PRO A 23 20.17 4.67 8.96
C PRO A 23 19.46 4.19 10.22
N ALA A 24 19.95 4.60 11.39
CA ALA A 24 19.32 4.28 12.67
C ALA A 24 17.89 4.83 12.75
N GLY A 25 17.67 6.08 12.34
CA GLY A 25 16.35 6.69 12.30
C GLY A 25 15.38 5.99 11.36
N ALA A 26 15.84 5.63 10.15
CA ALA A 26 15.03 4.89 9.19
C ALA A 26 14.66 3.48 9.69
N LEU A 27 15.63 2.76 10.27
CA LEU A 27 15.41 1.43 10.86
C LEU A 27 14.48 1.50 12.08
N TRP A 28 14.54 2.59 12.86
CA TRP A 28 13.64 2.82 13.98
C TRP A 28 12.19 3.02 13.52
N ILE A 29 11.97 3.82 12.47
CA ILE A 29 10.65 3.98 11.85
C ILE A 29 10.15 2.61 11.33
N ALA A 30 10.99 1.89 10.61
CA ALA A 30 10.63 0.58 10.05
C ALA A 30 10.29 -0.46 11.13
N LEU A 31 11.07 -0.51 12.22
CA LEU A 31 10.82 -1.41 13.35
C LEU A 31 9.46 -1.14 13.99
N TRP A 32 9.18 0.13 14.32
CA TRP A 32 7.88 0.48 14.89
C TRP A 32 6.74 0.23 13.90
N GLN A 33 6.94 0.48 12.59
CA GLN A 33 5.94 0.19 11.58
C GLN A 33 5.62 -1.30 11.53
N MET A 34 6.64 -2.16 11.59
CA MET A 34 6.47 -3.62 11.69
C MET A 34 5.73 -4.02 12.95
N LEU A 35 6.08 -3.48 14.11
CA LEU A 35 5.42 -3.81 15.38
C LEU A 35 3.94 -3.39 15.38
N PHE A 36 3.64 -2.17 14.92
CA PHE A 36 2.26 -1.70 14.78
C PHE A 36 1.49 -2.49 13.72
N GLY A 37 2.12 -2.80 12.58
CA GLY A 37 1.54 -3.61 11.51
C GLY A 37 1.20 -5.02 12.01
N ALA A 38 2.13 -5.68 12.71
CA ALA A 38 1.91 -6.98 13.31
C ALA A 38 0.79 -6.94 14.37
N ALA A 39 0.78 -5.92 15.25
CA ALA A 39 -0.29 -5.74 16.23
C ALA A 39 -1.65 -5.49 15.56
N ALA A 40 -1.70 -4.71 14.49
CA ALA A 40 -2.93 -4.45 13.73
C ALA A 40 -3.44 -5.72 13.03
N ILE A 41 -2.54 -6.49 12.40
CA ILE A 41 -2.88 -7.79 11.79
C ILE A 41 -3.41 -8.74 12.87
N ALA A 42 -2.74 -8.86 14.00
CA ALA A 42 -3.19 -9.70 15.12
C ALA A 42 -4.55 -9.25 15.66
N ALA A 43 -4.79 -7.95 15.79
CA ALA A 43 -6.08 -7.40 16.22
C ALA A 43 -7.20 -7.70 15.20
N VAL A 44 -6.92 -7.58 13.90
CA VAL A 44 -7.87 -7.95 12.83
C VAL A 44 -8.16 -9.44 12.87
N PHE A 45 -7.15 -10.29 13.01
CA PHE A 45 -7.34 -11.73 13.17
C PHE A 45 -8.20 -12.06 14.39
N TYR A 46 -7.92 -11.44 15.54
CA TYR A 46 -8.73 -11.61 16.75
C TYR A 46 -10.18 -11.17 16.53
N LEU A 47 -10.40 -10.06 15.82
CA LEU A 47 -11.73 -9.54 15.54
C LEU A 47 -12.54 -10.43 14.59
N ILE A 48 -11.89 -11.04 13.59
CA ILE A 48 -12.54 -11.92 12.60
C ILE A 48 -12.58 -13.37 13.11
N TRP A 49 -11.81 -13.73 14.13
CA TRP A 49 -11.78 -15.10 14.68
C TRP A 49 -13.16 -15.68 15.01
N PRO A 50 -14.09 -14.95 15.68
CA PRO A 50 -15.42 -15.46 15.98
C PRO A 50 -16.19 -15.92 14.73
N PHE A 51 -16.04 -15.22 13.60
CA PHE A 51 -16.66 -15.60 12.34
C PHE A 51 -16.13 -16.96 11.85
N TYR A 52 -14.83 -17.19 11.94
CA TYR A 52 -14.26 -18.48 11.56
C TYR A 52 -14.70 -19.61 12.51
N SER A 53 -14.78 -19.36 13.81
CA SER A 53 -15.31 -20.37 14.75
C SER A 53 -16.79 -20.68 14.49
N GLU A 54 -17.61 -19.67 14.20
CA GLU A 54 -19.02 -19.88 13.86
C GLU A 54 -19.18 -20.68 12.57
N LEU A 55 -18.37 -20.39 11.54
CA LEU A 55 -18.37 -21.18 10.30
C LEU A 55 -17.98 -22.64 10.54
N ILE A 56 -16.99 -22.88 11.40
CA ILE A 56 -16.56 -24.23 11.79
C ILE A 56 -17.71 -24.97 12.46
N ASP A 57 -18.35 -24.36 13.46
CA ASP A 57 -19.46 -24.96 14.20
C ASP A 57 -20.63 -25.26 13.25
N LEU A 58 -20.92 -24.35 12.32
CA LEU A 58 -21.99 -24.51 11.34
C LEU A 58 -21.75 -25.70 10.40
N VAL A 59 -20.53 -25.88 9.91
CA VAL A 59 -20.17 -27.04 9.06
C VAL A 59 -20.40 -28.34 9.81
N ILE A 60 -20.01 -28.40 11.09
CA ILE A 60 -20.23 -29.58 11.95
C ILE A 60 -21.74 -29.84 12.17
N GLU A 61 -22.56 -28.80 12.27
CA GLU A 61 -24.01 -28.95 12.45
C GLU A 61 -24.73 -29.40 11.18
N VAL A 62 -24.33 -28.90 10.01
CA VAL A 62 -24.84 -29.35 8.70
C VAL A 62 -24.48 -30.82 8.49
N GLU A 63 -23.23 -31.20 8.73
CA GLU A 63 -22.77 -32.59 8.57
C GLU A 63 -23.48 -33.56 9.52
N ALA A 64 -23.77 -33.10 10.75
CA ALA A 64 -24.56 -33.84 11.72
C ALA A 64 -26.07 -33.89 11.38
N GLY A 65 -26.53 -33.23 10.31
CA GLY A 65 -27.93 -33.15 9.92
C GLY A 65 -28.83 -32.42 10.93
N ARG A 66 -28.24 -31.52 11.74
CA ARG A 66 -28.96 -30.77 12.78
C ARG A 66 -29.62 -29.50 12.27
N ILE A 67 -29.07 -28.93 11.20
CA ILE A 67 -29.58 -27.75 10.50
C ILE A 67 -29.64 -28.05 9.01
N ASP A 68 -30.56 -27.39 8.30
CA ASP A 68 -30.64 -27.48 6.84
C ASP A 68 -29.72 -26.46 6.14
N ASP A 69 -29.52 -26.64 4.83
CA ASP A 69 -28.63 -25.80 4.03
C ASP A 69 -29.10 -24.33 3.97
N ASP A 70 -30.41 -24.09 4.05
CA ASP A 70 -30.99 -22.74 3.97
C ASP A 70 -30.78 -21.96 5.28
N GLU A 71 -30.93 -22.63 6.42
CA GLU A 71 -30.63 -22.11 7.76
C GLU A 71 -29.13 -21.84 7.91
N ALA A 72 -28.29 -22.75 7.40
CA ALA A 72 -26.85 -22.54 7.33
C ALA A 72 -26.48 -21.32 6.48
N ALA A 73 -27.08 -21.17 5.29
CA ALA A 73 -26.84 -20.00 4.44
C ALA A 73 -27.24 -18.68 5.13
N PHE A 74 -28.35 -18.67 5.87
CA PHE A 74 -28.77 -17.50 6.63
C PHE A 74 -27.80 -17.17 7.78
N ALA A 75 -27.33 -18.17 8.52
CA ALA A 75 -26.34 -17.98 9.59
C ALA A 75 -25.03 -17.38 9.05
N ILE A 76 -24.52 -17.89 7.92
CA ILE A 76 -23.34 -17.35 7.25
C ILE A 76 -23.54 -15.87 6.90
N LEU A 77 -24.70 -15.51 6.34
CA LEU A 77 -25.02 -14.14 5.98
C LEU A 77 -25.00 -13.23 7.21
N GLN A 78 -25.55 -13.68 8.34
CA GLN A 78 -25.55 -12.94 9.60
C GLN A 78 -24.13 -12.73 10.14
N SER A 79 -23.30 -13.77 10.14
CA SER A 79 -21.91 -13.68 10.61
C SER A 79 -21.07 -12.76 9.71
N LEU A 80 -21.34 -12.72 8.39
CA LEU A 80 -20.73 -11.77 7.47
C LEU A 80 -21.02 -10.32 7.84
N PHE A 81 -22.24 -9.97 8.29
CA PHE A 81 -22.54 -8.62 8.77
C PHE A 81 -21.66 -8.21 9.96
N GLY A 82 -21.39 -9.15 10.88
CA GLY A 82 -20.44 -8.95 11.98
C GLY A 82 -19.04 -8.61 11.47
N VAL A 83 -18.53 -9.39 10.51
CA VAL A 83 -17.22 -9.15 9.88
C VAL A 83 -17.17 -7.79 9.16
N TYR A 84 -18.21 -7.43 8.41
CA TYR A 84 -18.23 -6.14 7.70
C TYR A 84 -18.24 -4.94 8.65
N SER A 85 -19.03 -5.02 9.73
CA SER A 85 -19.10 -3.94 10.72
C SER A 85 -17.80 -3.80 11.52
N GLY A 86 -17.21 -4.92 11.97
CA GLY A 86 -15.90 -4.93 12.62
C GLY A 86 -14.78 -4.49 11.67
N GLY A 87 -14.79 -4.98 10.43
CA GLY A 87 -13.86 -4.64 9.36
C GLY A 87 -13.89 -3.15 9.02
N PHE A 88 -15.07 -2.51 9.06
CA PHE A 88 -15.18 -1.06 8.88
C PHE A 88 -14.41 -0.29 9.97
N LEU A 89 -14.61 -0.65 11.25
CA LEU A 89 -13.90 -0.01 12.36
C LEU A 89 -12.39 -0.27 12.29
N ALA A 90 -11.98 -1.50 11.98
CA ALA A 90 -10.59 -1.85 11.75
C ALA A 90 -9.98 -1.05 10.60
N GLY A 91 -10.75 -0.83 9.52
CA GLY A 91 -10.38 0.02 8.40
C GLY A 91 -10.11 1.47 8.81
N LEU A 92 -10.94 2.06 9.67
CA LEU A 92 -10.71 3.42 10.20
C LEU A 92 -9.42 3.52 11.01
N VAL A 93 -9.16 2.52 11.86
CA VAL A 93 -7.89 2.43 12.61
C VAL A 93 -6.70 2.28 11.65
N GLY A 94 -6.86 1.45 10.61
CA GLY A 94 -5.85 1.25 9.57
C GLY A 94 -5.53 2.54 8.81
N ILE A 95 -6.54 3.37 8.50
CA ILE A 95 -6.33 4.68 7.88
C ILE A 95 -5.52 5.60 8.79
N ILE A 96 -5.84 5.65 10.08
CA ILE A 96 -5.10 6.47 11.06
C ILE A 96 -3.64 5.99 11.14
N ALA A 97 -3.41 4.68 11.24
CA ALA A 97 -2.08 4.09 11.26
C ALA A 97 -1.30 4.41 9.97
N SER A 98 -1.93 4.25 8.81
CA SER A 98 -1.33 4.57 7.50
C SER A 98 -0.90 6.04 7.41
N LEU A 99 -1.73 6.98 7.89
CA LEU A 99 -1.37 8.41 7.94
C LEU A 99 -0.20 8.69 8.87
N MET A 100 -0.13 7.99 10.01
CA MET A 100 0.99 8.12 10.95
C MET A 100 2.29 7.58 10.33
N PHE A 101 2.23 6.46 9.61
CA PHE A 101 3.37 5.89 8.89
C PHE A 101 3.83 6.82 7.77
N GLN A 102 2.90 7.27 6.92
CA GLN A 102 3.17 8.22 5.84
C GLN A 102 3.78 9.51 6.39
N GLY A 103 3.24 10.06 7.49
CA GLY A 103 3.76 11.24 8.15
C GLY A 103 5.17 11.07 8.69
N ALA A 104 5.48 9.92 9.31
CA ALA A 104 6.82 9.61 9.80
C ALA A 104 7.84 9.52 8.66
N TRP A 105 7.53 8.79 7.59
CA TRP A 105 8.42 8.68 6.42
C TRP A 105 8.62 10.00 5.70
N LEU A 106 7.55 10.78 5.48
CA LEU A 106 7.67 12.08 4.83
C LEU A 106 8.50 13.05 5.67
N ARG A 107 8.34 13.08 7.00
CA ARG A 107 9.19 13.89 7.88
C ARG A 107 10.65 13.48 7.82
N PHE A 108 10.93 12.18 7.82
CA PHE A 108 12.28 11.67 7.64
C PHE A 108 12.88 12.13 6.30
N LEU A 109 12.11 12.02 5.21
CA LEU A 109 12.56 12.35 3.86
C LEU A 109 12.77 13.86 3.64
N VAL A 110 11.83 14.70 4.09
CA VAL A 110 11.84 16.15 3.81
C VAL A 110 12.51 16.98 4.89
N ARG A 111 12.52 16.54 6.16
CA ARG A 111 13.06 17.29 7.30
C ARG A 111 14.16 16.58 8.07
N ARG A 112 14.42 15.30 7.80
CA ARG A 112 15.35 14.46 8.58
C ARG A 112 14.95 14.33 10.06
N GLU A 113 13.67 14.50 10.37
CA GLU A 113 13.13 14.36 11.73
C GLU A 113 12.71 12.91 11.99
N VAL A 114 13.14 12.36 13.11
CA VAL A 114 12.63 11.10 13.69
C VAL A 114 12.28 11.37 15.14
N ALA A 115 11.13 10.89 15.62
CA ALA A 115 10.78 11.09 17.02
C ALA A 115 11.49 10.06 17.91
N PRO A 116 11.93 10.45 19.13
CA PRO A 116 12.89 9.67 19.91
C PRO A 116 12.33 8.38 20.52
N VAL A 117 11.06 8.34 20.91
CA VAL A 117 10.47 7.16 21.58
C VAL A 117 9.64 6.34 20.60
N ILE A 118 8.51 6.89 20.15
CA ILE A 118 7.66 6.30 19.10
C ILE A 118 7.70 7.27 17.91
N PRO A 119 8.19 6.85 16.73
CA PRO A 119 8.30 7.71 15.55
C PRO A 119 6.95 8.18 15.02
N PHE A 120 5.87 7.51 15.43
CA PHE A 120 4.50 7.81 15.08
C PHE A 120 3.84 8.72 16.11
N ARG A 121 3.27 9.81 15.61
CA ARG A 121 2.49 10.77 16.39
C ARG A 121 1.24 11.09 15.61
N PHE A 122 0.16 11.40 16.31
CA PHE A 122 -1.02 11.97 15.70
C PHE A 122 -1.07 13.45 16.07
N GLY A 123 -0.71 14.32 15.13
CA GLY A 123 -0.61 15.75 15.36
C GLY A 123 -1.10 16.59 14.18
N GLY A 124 -0.70 17.86 14.19
CA GLY A 124 -1.12 18.81 13.16
C GLY A 124 -0.65 18.42 11.74
N ASP A 125 0.49 17.74 11.61
CA ASP A 125 0.98 17.28 10.30
C ASP A 125 0.14 16.11 9.77
N GLU A 126 -0.25 15.15 10.62
CA GLU A 126 -1.13 14.03 10.26
C GLU A 126 -2.54 14.50 9.88
N PHE A 127 -3.11 15.48 10.58
CA PHE A 127 -4.42 16.03 10.23
C PHE A 127 -4.40 16.75 8.87
N ARG A 128 -3.31 17.46 8.56
CA ARG A 128 -3.14 18.09 7.25
C ARG A 128 -2.94 17.04 6.15
N LEU A 129 -2.20 15.96 6.44
CA LEU A 129 -2.04 14.81 5.53
C LEU A 129 -3.36 14.07 5.30
N LEU A 130 -4.21 13.93 6.33
CA LEU A 130 -5.56 13.40 6.17
C LEU A 130 -6.34 14.25 5.16
N GLY A 131 -6.30 15.58 5.31
CA GLY A 131 -6.92 16.49 4.35
C GLY A 131 -6.41 16.28 2.92
N VAL A 132 -5.10 16.09 2.73
CA VAL A 132 -4.50 15.84 1.41
C VAL A 132 -4.97 14.51 0.83
N ASN A 133 -5.01 13.45 1.64
CA ASN A 133 -5.51 12.14 1.21
C ASN A 133 -7.02 12.17 0.89
N ILE A 134 -7.83 12.91 1.64
CA ILE A 134 -9.24 13.14 1.31
C ILE A 134 -9.36 13.85 -0.04
N MET A 135 -8.49 14.83 -0.35
CA MET A 135 -8.48 15.45 -1.67
C MET A 135 -8.07 14.49 -2.79
N TYR A 136 -7.13 13.57 -2.54
CA TYR A 136 -6.87 12.50 -3.50
C TYR A 136 -8.08 11.61 -3.71
N ILE A 137 -8.80 11.24 -2.64
CA ILE A 137 -10.04 10.46 -2.76
C ILE A 137 -11.07 11.23 -3.59
N VAL A 138 -11.26 12.53 -3.35
CA VAL A 138 -12.19 13.36 -4.15
C VAL A 138 -11.77 13.42 -5.62
N VAL A 139 -10.48 13.62 -5.92
CA VAL A 139 -9.96 13.61 -7.29
C VAL A 139 -10.14 12.23 -7.94
N LEU A 140 -9.91 11.15 -7.20
CA LEU A 140 -10.09 9.78 -7.66
C LEU A 140 -11.57 9.47 -7.96
N ILE A 141 -12.49 9.89 -7.09
CA ILE A 141 -13.94 9.76 -7.29
C ILE A 141 -14.37 10.56 -8.53
N ALA A 142 -13.91 11.81 -8.66
CA ALA A 142 -14.21 12.64 -9.83
C ALA A 142 -13.66 12.02 -11.13
N ALA A 143 -12.44 11.49 -11.09
CA ALA A 143 -11.84 10.76 -12.21
C ALA A 143 -12.66 9.50 -12.54
N TYR A 144 -13.03 8.68 -11.55
CA TYR A 144 -13.84 7.48 -11.73
C TYR A 144 -15.18 7.82 -12.40
N PHE A 145 -15.93 8.81 -11.91
CA PHE A 145 -17.18 9.22 -12.53
C PHE A 145 -16.98 9.77 -13.95
N GLY A 146 -15.89 10.51 -14.19
CA GLY A 146 -15.51 10.95 -15.54
C GLY A 146 -15.28 9.77 -16.49
N ILE A 147 -14.57 8.74 -16.03
CA ILE A 147 -14.30 7.51 -16.79
C ILE A 147 -15.57 6.74 -17.06
N VAL A 148 -16.39 6.47 -16.04
CA VAL A 148 -17.65 5.74 -16.20
C VAL A 148 -18.57 6.49 -17.16
N THR A 149 -18.68 7.82 -17.03
CA THR A 149 -19.50 8.64 -17.93
C THR A 149 -18.99 8.57 -19.37
N LEU A 150 -17.68 8.64 -19.57
CA LEU A 150 -17.07 8.50 -20.90
C LEU A 150 -17.35 7.11 -21.49
N LEU A 151 -17.13 6.04 -20.72
CA LEU A 151 -17.34 4.66 -21.17
C LEU A 151 -18.81 4.37 -21.48
N VAL A 152 -19.74 4.87 -20.66
CA VAL A 152 -21.18 4.74 -20.90
C VAL A 152 -21.57 5.52 -22.16
N THR A 153 -21.10 6.76 -22.31
CA THR A 153 -21.42 7.59 -23.49
C THR A 153 -20.89 6.94 -24.77
N LEU A 154 -19.63 6.50 -24.77
CA LEU A 154 -19.04 5.80 -25.90
C LEU A 154 -19.75 4.46 -26.15
N GLY A 155 -20.07 3.67 -25.11
CA GLY A 155 -20.81 2.41 -25.23
C GLY A 155 -22.20 2.55 -25.82
N VAL A 156 -22.97 3.55 -25.36
CA VAL A 156 -24.33 3.83 -25.88
C VAL A 156 -24.28 4.34 -27.31
N THR A 157 -23.37 5.27 -27.62
CA THR A 157 -23.22 5.81 -28.98
C THR A 157 -22.69 4.78 -29.97
N GLY A 158 -21.73 3.95 -29.55
CA GLY A 158 -21.15 2.87 -30.37
C GLY A 158 -22.11 1.70 -30.59
N GLY A 159 -22.79 1.25 -29.54
CA GLY A 159 -23.83 0.23 -29.66
C GLY A 159 -25.01 0.69 -30.52
N GLY A 160 -25.40 1.97 -30.40
CA GLY A 160 -26.40 2.60 -31.25
C GLY A 160 -25.97 2.70 -32.72
N LEU A 161 -24.69 3.01 -33.00
CA LEU A 161 -24.17 3.08 -34.37
C LEU A 161 -24.10 1.68 -35.03
N LEU A 162 -23.65 0.67 -34.28
CA LEU A 162 -23.52 -0.72 -34.76
C LEU A 162 -24.87 -1.37 -35.03
N ALA A 163 -25.90 -1.03 -34.25
CA ALA A 163 -27.27 -1.51 -34.45
C ALA A 163 -27.93 -0.95 -35.73
N LEU A 164 -27.47 0.21 -36.22
CA LEU A 164 -28.02 0.87 -37.41
C LEU A 164 -27.33 0.44 -38.72
N SER A 165 -26.13 -0.16 -38.65
CA SER A 165 -25.34 -0.53 -39.83
C SER A 165 -25.41 -2.04 -40.11
N GLY A 166 -26.52 -2.49 -40.70
CA GLY A 166 -26.84 -3.91 -40.91
C GLY A 166 -25.81 -4.77 -41.68
N ASP A 167 -24.85 -4.18 -42.42
CA ASP A 167 -23.87 -4.91 -43.25
C ASP A 167 -22.39 -4.51 -43.01
N ALA A 168 -22.10 -3.55 -42.12
CA ALA A 168 -20.74 -3.03 -41.88
C ALA A 168 -20.10 -3.56 -40.58
N GLN A 169 -20.47 -4.76 -40.14
CA GLN A 169 -20.20 -5.26 -38.78
C GLN A 169 -18.72 -5.24 -38.39
N VAL A 170 -17.80 -5.61 -39.27
CA VAL A 170 -16.37 -5.69 -38.92
C VAL A 170 -15.71 -4.32 -38.90
N ALA A 171 -15.94 -3.49 -39.93
CA ALA A 171 -15.33 -2.16 -39.99
C ALA A 171 -15.90 -1.21 -38.91
N GLY A 172 -17.19 -1.30 -38.63
CA GLY A 172 -17.83 -0.56 -37.54
C GLY A 172 -17.32 -1.00 -36.16
N ALA A 173 -17.19 -2.30 -35.92
CA ALA A 173 -16.67 -2.83 -34.65
C ALA A 173 -15.21 -2.44 -34.43
N LEU A 174 -14.36 -2.51 -35.47
CA LEU A 174 -12.96 -2.07 -35.41
C LEU A 174 -12.84 -0.57 -35.16
N GLY A 175 -13.65 0.25 -35.85
CA GLY A 175 -13.68 1.70 -35.64
C GLY A 175 -14.12 2.07 -34.22
N PHE A 176 -15.16 1.42 -33.70
CA PHE A 176 -15.61 1.61 -32.33
C PHE A 176 -14.57 1.15 -31.30
N GLY A 177 -13.95 -0.01 -31.51
CA GLY A 177 -12.89 -0.52 -30.66
C GLY A 177 -11.69 0.42 -30.59
N LEU A 178 -11.31 1.04 -31.72
CA LEU A 178 -10.25 2.04 -31.76
C LEU A 178 -10.63 3.31 -30.99
N ILE A 179 -11.87 3.81 -31.13
CA ILE A 179 -12.36 4.97 -30.36
C ILE A 179 -12.33 4.68 -28.87
N MET A 180 -12.81 3.51 -28.44
CA MET A 180 -12.77 3.09 -27.03
C MET A 180 -11.34 3.01 -26.50
N TYR A 181 -10.43 2.40 -27.28
CA TYR A 181 -9.01 2.30 -26.93
C TYR A 181 -8.36 3.69 -26.78
N LEU A 182 -8.58 4.59 -27.74
CA LEU A 182 -8.05 5.95 -27.70
C LEU A 182 -8.66 6.78 -26.55
N GLY A 183 -9.96 6.60 -26.27
CA GLY A 183 -10.62 7.22 -25.14
C GLY A 183 -10.03 6.77 -23.80
N PHE A 184 -9.85 5.46 -23.62
CA PHE A 184 -9.19 4.89 -22.44
C PHE A 184 -7.74 5.37 -22.31
N LEU A 185 -6.98 5.37 -23.41
CA LEU A 185 -5.60 5.85 -23.42
C LEU A 185 -5.50 7.34 -23.05
N GLY A 186 -6.40 8.18 -23.57
CA GLY A 186 -6.48 9.59 -23.23
C GLY A 186 -6.78 9.83 -21.76
N VAL A 187 -7.75 9.10 -21.21
CA VAL A 187 -8.05 9.09 -19.76
C VAL A 187 -6.83 8.68 -18.95
N PHE A 188 -6.18 7.58 -19.33
CA PHE A 188 -5.02 7.05 -18.61
C PHE A 188 -3.88 8.06 -18.57
N ILE A 189 -3.55 8.68 -19.72
CA ILE A 189 -2.56 9.74 -19.80
C ILE A 189 -2.95 10.94 -18.92
N GLY A 190 -4.22 11.34 -18.93
CA GLY A 190 -4.74 12.40 -18.06
C GLY A 190 -4.61 12.07 -16.58
N ALA A 191 -4.90 10.83 -16.17
CA ALA A 191 -4.75 10.37 -14.80
C ALA A 191 -3.28 10.34 -14.36
N VAL A 192 -2.37 9.84 -15.21
CA VAL A 192 -0.93 9.87 -14.96
C VAL A 192 -0.44 11.32 -14.83
N TYR A 193 -0.87 12.20 -15.73
CA TYR A 193 -0.52 13.62 -15.67
C TYR A 193 -0.93 14.25 -14.33
N LEU A 194 -2.17 14.03 -13.89
CA LEU A 194 -2.67 14.52 -12.60
C LEU A 194 -1.92 13.89 -11.41
N ALA A 195 -1.64 12.59 -11.46
CA ALA A 195 -0.92 11.89 -10.40
C ALA A 195 0.48 12.48 -10.20
N ILE A 196 1.24 12.69 -11.28
CA ILE A 196 2.58 13.32 -11.21
C ILE A 196 2.47 14.74 -10.68
N LYS A 197 1.54 15.54 -11.23
CA LYS A 197 1.35 16.95 -10.84
C LYS A 197 0.99 17.12 -9.37
N LEU A 198 0.20 16.20 -8.82
CA LEU A 198 -0.23 16.26 -7.42
C LEU A 198 0.68 15.46 -6.49
N SER A 199 1.68 14.73 -6.99
CA SER A 199 2.49 13.82 -6.18
C SER A 199 3.32 14.51 -5.08
N SER A 200 3.68 15.78 -5.26
CA SER A 200 4.42 16.57 -4.25
C SER A 200 3.53 17.11 -3.12
N ALA A 201 2.20 17.05 -3.22
CA ALA A 201 1.28 17.63 -2.22
C ALA A 201 1.50 17.11 -0.78
N PRO A 202 1.68 15.80 -0.52
CA PRO A 202 1.87 15.28 0.83
C PRO A 202 3.22 15.74 1.39
N ALA A 203 4.27 15.68 0.58
CA ALA A 203 5.61 16.10 0.95
C ALA A 203 5.67 17.62 1.23
N LEU A 204 5.02 18.46 0.42
CA LEU A 204 4.90 19.91 0.67
C LEU A 204 4.14 20.20 1.96
N THR A 205 3.04 19.48 2.15
CA THR A 205 2.17 19.68 3.32
C THR A 205 2.89 19.34 4.61
N VAL A 206 3.64 18.23 4.59
CA VAL A 206 4.53 17.88 5.69
C VAL A 206 5.60 18.94 5.80
N HIS A 207 6.42 19.20 4.77
CA HIS A 207 7.56 20.14 4.83
C HIS A 207 7.19 21.52 5.36
N ASP A 208 6.08 22.11 4.95
CA ASP A 208 5.71 23.49 5.28
C ASP A 208 4.80 23.62 6.52
N ARG A 209 4.38 22.51 7.16
CA ARG A 209 3.38 22.49 8.25
C ARG A 209 2.08 23.22 7.87
N LYS A 210 1.69 23.15 6.60
CA LYS A 210 0.50 23.83 6.06
C LYS A 210 -0.15 22.95 5.01
N PHE A 211 -1.47 22.99 4.91
CA PHE A 211 -2.18 22.28 3.86
C PHE A 211 -1.85 22.89 2.50
N ARG A 212 -1.17 22.13 1.62
CA ARG A 212 -0.66 22.62 0.32
C ARG A 212 -0.93 21.64 -0.82
N PHE A 213 -2.21 21.36 -1.05
CA PHE A 213 -2.62 20.43 -2.11
C PHE A 213 -2.37 20.99 -3.52
N PHE A 214 -2.91 22.17 -3.82
CA PHE A 214 -2.83 22.77 -5.16
C PHE A 214 -1.45 23.34 -5.49
N GLU A 215 -0.65 23.69 -4.48
CA GLU A 215 0.72 24.19 -4.67
C GLU A 215 1.68 23.11 -5.22
N SER A 216 1.29 21.83 -5.14
CA SER A 216 2.01 20.77 -5.85
C SER A 216 2.09 21.03 -7.37
N TRP A 217 1.11 21.74 -7.93
CA TRP A 217 1.13 22.09 -9.35
C TRP A 217 2.28 23.02 -9.70
N GLU A 218 2.54 24.02 -8.85
CA GLU A 218 3.65 24.95 -9.00
C GLU A 218 4.99 24.26 -8.77
N ALA A 219 5.09 23.40 -7.76
CA ALA A 219 6.31 22.65 -7.46
C ALA A 219 6.72 21.67 -8.58
N THR A 220 5.74 21.20 -9.37
CA THR A 220 5.96 20.27 -10.50
C THR A 220 5.96 20.98 -11.86
N ASN A 221 5.76 22.30 -11.90
CA ASN A 221 5.90 23.08 -13.12
C ASN A 221 7.38 23.18 -13.53
N GLY A 222 7.67 22.98 -14.82
CA GLY A 222 9.03 22.99 -15.35
C GLY A 222 9.84 21.71 -15.16
N VAL A 223 9.40 20.79 -14.28
CA VAL A 223 10.11 19.51 -14.01
C VAL A 223 9.23 18.27 -14.19
N PHE A 224 8.05 18.43 -14.82
CA PHE A 224 7.10 17.34 -15.04
C PHE A 224 7.74 16.11 -15.71
N TRP A 225 8.43 16.30 -16.83
CA TRP A 225 9.02 15.19 -17.59
C TRP A 225 10.15 14.47 -16.83
N PRO A 226 11.15 15.18 -16.26
CA PRO A 226 12.13 14.55 -15.38
C PRO A 226 11.49 13.77 -14.23
N MET A 227 10.47 14.34 -13.58
CA MET A 227 9.79 13.69 -12.45
C MET A 227 9.01 12.44 -12.90
N ALA A 228 8.30 12.50 -14.02
CA ALA A 228 7.60 11.36 -14.61
C ALA A 228 8.57 10.24 -14.99
N LEU A 229 9.73 10.57 -15.58
CA LEU A 229 10.78 9.61 -15.89
C LEU A 229 11.38 9.01 -14.61
N THR A 230 11.62 9.81 -13.56
CA THR A 230 12.06 9.29 -12.27
C THR A 230 11.06 8.32 -11.65
N TYR A 231 9.76 8.63 -11.63
CA TYR A 231 8.74 7.69 -11.16
C TYR A 231 8.68 6.41 -12.00
N LEU A 232 8.82 6.53 -13.33
CA LEU A 232 8.87 5.38 -14.21
C LEU A 232 10.06 4.47 -13.88
N VAL A 233 11.26 5.04 -13.73
CA VAL A 233 12.47 4.28 -13.39
C VAL A 233 12.35 3.67 -12.00
N VAL A 234 11.90 4.44 -10.99
CA VAL A 234 11.65 3.92 -9.63
C VAL A 234 10.60 2.80 -9.66
N GLY A 235 9.54 2.93 -10.44
CA GLY A 235 8.52 1.91 -10.63
C GLY A 235 9.09 0.62 -11.23
N ILE A 236 9.90 0.72 -12.29
CA ILE A 236 10.59 -0.43 -12.89
C ILE A 236 11.54 -1.08 -11.87
N LEU A 237 12.30 -0.28 -11.12
CA LEU A 237 13.20 -0.79 -10.08
C LEU A 237 12.43 -1.52 -8.97
N ILE A 238 11.30 -0.95 -8.52
CA ILE A 238 10.41 -1.60 -7.56
C ILE A 238 9.88 -2.91 -8.13
N MET A 239 9.44 -2.98 -9.39
CA MET A 239 8.94 -4.22 -10.01
C MET A 239 10.02 -5.31 -10.11
N ILE A 240 11.25 -4.95 -10.49
CA ILE A 240 12.37 -5.89 -10.57
C ILE A 240 12.70 -6.39 -9.15
N LEU A 241 12.84 -5.47 -8.20
CA LEU A 241 13.20 -5.78 -6.83
C LEU A 241 12.11 -6.57 -6.13
N SER A 242 10.83 -6.27 -6.38
CA SER A 242 9.68 -7.01 -5.86
C SER A 242 9.65 -8.41 -6.42
N SER A 243 9.96 -8.61 -7.70
CA SER A 243 9.99 -9.95 -8.29
C SER A 243 11.09 -10.82 -7.66
N VAL A 244 12.30 -10.28 -7.51
CA VAL A 244 13.44 -10.99 -6.89
C VAL A 244 13.18 -11.28 -5.41
N LEU A 245 12.74 -10.27 -4.65
CA LEU A 245 12.49 -10.41 -3.23
C LEU A 245 11.25 -11.26 -2.92
N SER A 246 10.20 -11.19 -3.75
CA SER A 246 9.02 -12.06 -3.58
C SER A 246 9.38 -13.52 -3.84
N ALA A 247 10.26 -13.82 -4.80
CA ALA A 247 10.78 -15.18 -4.98
C ALA A 247 11.55 -15.66 -3.74
N GLY A 248 12.35 -14.79 -3.12
CA GLY A 248 13.03 -15.08 -1.85
C GLY A 248 12.07 -15.28 -0.67
N ALA A 249 11.06 -14.42 -0.54
CA ALA A 249 10.04 -14.51 0.50
C ALA A 249 9.09 -15.70 0.31
N ALA A 250 8.87 -16.13 -0.92
CA ALA A 250 8.06 -17.31 -1.23
C ALA A 250 8.69 -18.61 -0.71
N LEU A 251 10.02 -18.67 -0.53
CA LEU A 251 10.69 -19.89 -0.04
C LEU A 251 10.29 -20.24 1.41
N PRO A 252 10.33 -19.32 2.40
CA PRO A 252 9.76 -19.58 3.72
C PRO A 252 8.28 -19.97 3.68
N PHE A 253 7.46 -19.28 2.88
CA PHE A 253 6.04 -19.61 2.76
C PHE A 253 5.83 -21.02 2.18
N LEU A 254 6.55 -21.37 1.12
CA LEU A 254 6.51 -22.70 0.53
C LEU A 254 6.97 -23.76 1.53
N GLY A 255 8.07 -23.52 2.26
CA GLY A 255 8.54 -24.42 3.32
C GLY A 255 7.48 -24.62 4.42
N GLY A 256 6.84 -23.54 4.86
CA GLY A 256 5.75 -23.61 5.84
C GLY A 256 4.52 -24.34 5.30
N MET A 257 4.15 -24.12 4.04
CA MET A 257 3.05 -24.83 3.39
C MET A 257 3.36 -26.31 3.22
N LEU A 258 4.58 -26.69 2.82
CA LEU A 258 4.99 -28.10 2.73
C LEU A 258 4.99 -28.78 4.10
N ALA A 259 5.45 -28.08 5.14
CA ALA A 259 5.39 -28.57 6.52
C ALA A 259 3.96 -28.78 7.01
N VAL A 260 2.97 -28.05 6.48
CA VAL A 260 1.54 -28.25 6.74
C VAL A 260 0.93 -29.35 5.85
N ALA A 261 1.34 -29.41 4.58
CA ALA A 261 0.75 -30.30 3.59
C ALA A 261 1.07 -31.77 3.86
N GLU A 262 2.29 -32.11 4.28
CA GLU A 262 2.70 -33.50 4.53
C GLU A 262 1.87 -34.15 5.66
N PRO A 263 1.77 -33.57 6.88
CA PRO A 263 0.92 -34.14 7.94
C PRO A 263 -0.56 -34.22 7.58
N LEU A 264 -1.09 -33.25 6.81
CA LEU A 264 -2.48 -33.29 6.35
C LEU A 264 -2.70 -34.38 5.30
N SER A 265 -1.75 -34.58 4.38
CA SER A 265 -1.81 -35.64 3.38
C SER A 265 -1.76 -37.02 4.05
N ASP A 266 -0.81 -37.23 4.98
CA ASP A 266 -0.69 -38.48 5.72
C ASP A 266 -1.95 -38.77 6.53
N PHE A 267 -2.53 -37.74 7.15
CA PHE A 267 -3.77 -37.85 7.89
C PHE A 267 -4.95 -38.21 6.98
N ALA A 268 -5.06 -37.61 5.79
CA ALA A 268 -6.10 -37.93 4.81
C ALA A 268 -5.95 -39.34 4.23
N ASP A 269 -4.73 -39.81 3.99
CA ASP A 269 -4.47 -41.17 3.49
C ASP A 269 -4.78 -42.24 4.55
N ALA A 270 -4.55 -41.92 5.83
CA ALA A 270 -4.83 -42.82 6.95
C ALA A 270 -6.32 -42.86 7.36
N ASN A 271 -7.10 -41.82 7.03
CA ASN A 271 -8.49 -41.69 7.47
C ASN A 271 -9.41 -41.51 6.26
N SER A 272 -10.22 -42.52 5.95
CA SER A 272 -11.09 -42.52 4.76
C SER A 272 -12.25 -41.51 4.84
N ASP A 273 -12.59 -41.05 6.04
CA ASP A 273 -13.69 -40.11 6.29
C ASP A 273 -13.37 -39.30 7.57
N PRO A 274 -12.38 -38.40 7.51
CA PRO A 274 -11.93 -37.68 8.69
C PRO A 274 -12.98 -36.63 9.06
N SER A 275 -13.31 -36.55 10.34
CA SER A 275 -14.17 -35.49 10.84
C SER A 275 -13.47 -34.12 10.73
N PHE A 276 -14.25 -33.07 10.56
CA PHE A 276 -13.72 -31.70 10.49
C PHE A 276 -12.85 -31.32 11.70
N GLU A 277 -13.22 -31.77 12.90
CA GLU A 277 -12.48 -31.51 14.15
C GLU A 277 -11.08 -32.13 14.13
N GLU A 278 -10.94 -33.34 13.60
CA GLU A 278 -9.64 -34.01 13.49
C GLU A 278 -8.74 -33.28 12.48
N VAL A 279 -9.27 -32.88 11.32
CA VAL A 279 -8.55 -32.08 10.33
C VAL A 279 -8.05 -30.76 10.94
N MET A 280 -8.91 -30.06 11.69
CA MET A 280 -8.55 -28.80 12.33
C MET A 280 -7.52 -28.97 13.45
N THR A 281 -7.56 -30.09 14.17
CA THR A 281 -6.57 -30.41 15.19
C THR A 281 -5.19 -30.59 14.56
N VAL A 282 -5.10 -31.42 13.51
CA VAL A 282 -3.83 -31.63 12.78
C VAL A 282 -3.33 -30.32 12.18
N LEU A 283 -4.20 -29.53 11.55
CA LEU A 283 -3.85 -28.22 11.00
C LEU A 283 -3.29 -27.29 12.09
N ARG A 284 -3.98 -27.17 13.23
CA ARG A 284 -3.56 -26.32 14.34
C ARG A 284 -2.21 -26.75 14.88
N GLU A 285 -2.05 -28.02 15.19
CA GLU A 285 -0.79 -28.55 15.70
C GLU A 285 0.35 -28.26 14.74
N THR A 286 0.13 -28.49 13.45
CA THR A 286 1.16 -28.31 12.42
C THR A 286 1.50 -26.84 12.16
N VAL A 287 0.52 -25.95 12.12
CA VAL A 287 0.74 -24.50 11.92
C VAL A 287 1.50 -23.91 13.10
N PHE A 288 1.18 -24.33 14.34
CA PHE A 288 1.84 -23.83 15.55
C PHE A 288 3.11 -24.60 15.93
N GLN A 289 3.54 -25.58 15.14
CA GLN A 289 4.87 -26.17 15.30
C GLN A 289 5.94 -25.07 15.15
N PRO A 290 6.97 -25.03 16.03
CA PRO A 290 7.94 -23.93 16.05
C PRO A 290 8.61 -23.66 14.69
N VAL A 291 8.89 -24.70 13.91
CA VAL A 291 9.51 -24.58 12.59
C VAL A 291 8.56 -23.92 11.60
N THR A 292 7.33 -24.45 11.46
CA THR A 292 6.29 -23.93 10.57
C THR A 292 5.94 -22.49 10.90
N ALA A 293 5.72 -22.18 12.19
CA ALA A 293 5.44 -20.83 12.65
C ALA A 293 6.60 -19.87 12.35
N SER A 294 7.86 -20.31 12.54
CA SER A 294 9.04 -19.50 12.22
C SER A 294 9.17 -19.22 10.72
N LEU A 295 8.82 -20.18 9.86
CA LEU A 295 8.84 -20.01 8.41
C LEU A 295 7.79 -18.97 7.96
N PHE A 296 6.56 -19.07 8.46
CA PHE A 296 5.52 -18.08 8.17
C PHE A 296 5.88 -16.69 8.73
N ALA A 297 6.34 -16.62 9.98
CA ALA A 297 6.75 -15.36 10.59
C ALA A 297 7.91 -14.70 9.83
N GLY A 298 8.94 -15.48 9.46
CA GLY A 298 10.07 -14.99 8.67
C GLY A 298 9.64 -14.49 7.29
N GLY A 299 8.76 -15.22 6.60
CA GLY A 299 8.18 -14.80 5.33
C GLY A 299 7.41 -13.48 5.42
N LEU A 300 6.57 -13.33 6.46
CA LEU A 300 5.81 -12.10 6.71
C LEU A 300 6.71 -10.91 7.03
N VAL A 301 7.74 -11.09 7.87
CA VAL A 301 8.71 -10.03 8.19
C VAL A 301 9.44 -9.56 6.94
N LEU A 302 9.93 -10.50 6.12
CA LEU A 302 10.63 -10.17 4.88
C LEU A 302 9.71 -9.43 3.89
N PHE A 303 8.47 -9.91 3.73
CA PHE A 303 7.48 -9.27 2.88
C PHE A 303 7.18 -7.83 3.33
N TYR A 304 7.02 -7.61 4.65
CA TYR A 304 6.71 -6.30 5.19
C TYR A 304 7.89 -5.32 5.11
N LEU A 305 9.12 -5.78 5.35
CA LEU A 305 10.34 -4.99 5.14
C LEU A 305 10.46 -4.52 3.69
N MET A 306 10.16 -5.42 2.75
CA MET A 306 10.12 -5.10 1.33
C MET A 306 9.08 -4.02 1.02
N GLN A 307 7.87 -4.15 1.57
CA GLN A 307 6.81 -3.15 1.41
C GLN A 307 7.26 -1.76 1.91
N ILE A 308 7.85 -1.67 3.11
CA ILE A 308 8.36 -0.42 3.69
C ILE A 308 9.39 0.24 2.75
N MET A 309 10.32 -0.55 2.21
CA MET A 309 11.34 -0.06 1.29
C MET A 309 10.71 0.51 0.01
N PHE A 310 9.70 -0.16 -0.55
CA PHE A 310 9.02 0.31 -1.77
C PHE A 310 8.23 1.60 -1.53
N GLU A 311 7.51 1.70 -0.42
CA GLU A 311 6.82 2.93 -0.01
C GLU A 311 7.83 4.08 0.16
N GLY A 312 8.96 3.81 0.81
CA GLY A 312 10.06 4.76 0.98
C GLY A 312 10.61 5.26 -0.36
N MET A 313 10.91 4.35 -1.29
CA MET A 313 11.38 4.68 -2.65
C MET A 313 10.34 5.50 -3.41
N TRP A 314 9.07 5.08 -3.39
CA TRP A 314 7.97 5.75 -4.10
C TRP A 314 7.76 7.18 -3.60
N HIS A 315 7.68 7.39 -2.28
CA HIS A 315 7.49 8.71 -1.69
C HIS A 315 8.73 9.62 -1.79
N SER A 316 9.92 9.03 -1.99
CA SER A 316 11.17 9.80 -2.09
C SER A 316 11.25 10.71 -3.31
N VAL A 317 10.60 10.36 -4.43
CA VAL A 317 10.60 11.18 -5.65
C VAL A 317 9.88 12.51 -5.41
N ALA A 318 8.68 12.46 -4.82
CA ALA A 318 7.94 13.64 -4.41
C ALA A 318 8.71 14.46 -3.37
N ALA A 319 9.29 13.80 -2.37
CA ALA A 319 10.05 14.45 -1.30
C ALA A 319 11.28 15.19 -1.84
N TYR A 320 12.03 14.57 -2.75
CA TYR A 320 13.17 15.19 -3.43
C TYR A 320 12.74 16.46 -4.16
N ASN A 321 11.64 16.40 -4.93
CA ASN A 321 11.15 17.57 -5.65
C ASN A 321 10.80 18.73 -4.70
N VAL A 322 10.25 18.43 -3.52
CA VAL A 322 9.92 19.43 -2.51
C VAL A 322 11.14 20.09 -1.92
N VAL A 323 12.13 19.29 -1.50
CA VAL A 323 13.37 19.84 -0.94
C VAL A 323 14.07 20.70 -1.99
N ARG A 324 14.18 20.22 -3.23
CA ARG A 324 14.71 20.98 -4.38
C ARG A 324 13.95 22.29 -4.63
N HIS A 325 12.61 22.25 -4.61
CA HIS A 325 11.77 23.40 -4.90
C HIS A 325 11.84 24.48 -3.80
N ARG A 326 12.06 24.09 -2.54
CA ARG A 326 12.15 25.01 -1.40
C ARG A 326 13.58 25.44 -1.05
N ALA A 327 14.61 24.86 -1.67
CA ALA A 327 16.03 25.16 -1.42
C ALA A 327 16.52 26.51 -2.00
N ASP A 328 15.75 27.60 -1.91
CA ASP A 328 16.07 28.94 -2.44
C ASP A 328 17.31 29.61 -1.75
N GLY A 329 18.52 29.06 -1.93
CA GLY A 329 19.79 29.77 -1.74
C GLY A 329 20.67 29.38 -0.55
N ALA A 330 20.21 28.58 0.42
CA ALA A 330 21.05 28.02 1.47
C ALA A 330 20.38 26.76 2.04
N GLY A 331 21.10 25.64 2.06
CA GLY A 331 20.67 24.45 2.80
C GLY A 331 20.41 23.20 1.96
N GLU A 332 21.38 22.78 1.15
CA GLU A 332 21.53 21.33 0.89
C GLU A 332 22.97 20.84 1.08
N GLU A 333 23.98 21.69 0.82
CA GLU A 333 25.39 21.26 0.91
C GLU A 333 26.11 21.67 2.21
N GLY A 334 25.56 22.59 3.01
CA GLY A 334 26.23 23.12 4.21
C GLY A 334 25.71 22.65 5.58
N ASP A 335 24.44 22.24 5.67
CA ASP A 335 23.74 21.98 6.94
C ASP A 335 23.15 20.56 7.02
N ALA A 336 23.85 19.56 6.49
CA ALA A 336 23.64 18.20 6.98
C ALA A 336 24.60 18.01 8.16
N PRO A 337 24.16 18.20 9.42
CA PRO A 337 25.00 17.79 10.53
C PRO A 337 25.21 16.29 10.38
N VAL A 338 26.47 15.95 10.13
CA VAL A 338 26.94 14.58 10.22
C VAL A 338 26.76 14.21 11.68
N LEU A 339 25.86 13.25 11.94
CA LEU A 339 25.61 12.78 13.31
C LEU A 339 26.95 12.31 13.88
N GLY A 340 27.36 12.90 15.00
CA GLY A 340 28.54 12.43 15.73
C GLY A 340 28.36 10.96 16.13
N LYS A 341 29.47 10.23 16.31
CA LYS A 341 29.42 8.81 16.70
C LYS A 341 28.63 8.56 17.99
N ASP A 342 28.49 9.58 18.82
CA ASP A 342 27.80 9.53 20.12
C ASP A 342 26.39 10.17 20.09
N HIS A 343 25.85 10.47 18.91
CA HIS A 343 24.52 11.09 18.81
C HIS A 343 23.43 10.11 19.27
N PRO A 344 22.55 10.51 20.20
CA PRO A 344 21.54 9.61 20.75
C PRO A 344 20.65 9.06 19.63
N MET A 345 20.42 7.75 19.67
CA MET A 345 19.55 7.03 18.75
C MET A 345 18.15 7.65 18.77
N GLY A 346 17.68 8.15 17.63
CA GLY A 346 16.33 8.71 17.48
C GLY A 346 16.20 10.21 17.79
N ALA A 347 17.27 10.92 18.16
CA ALA A 347 17.24 12.37 18.28
C ALA A 347 17.41 13.07 16.92
N SER A 348 16.79 14.24 16.75
CA SER A 348 16.99 15.06 15.56
C SER A 348 18.44 15.58 15.48
N PRO A 349 19.02 15.71 14.28
CA PRO A 349 20.16 16.59 13.96
C PRO A 349 20.29 17.92 14.73
N THR A 350 19.17 18.50 15.15
CA THR A 350 19.08 19.79 15.84
C THR A 350 18.98 19.69 17.36
N GLU A 351 18.98 18.47 17.90
CA GLU A 351 18.78 18.18 19.34
C GLU A 351 20.05 17.62 20.01
N GLY A 352 21.20 17.70 19.33
CA GLY A 352 22.52 17.28 19.82
C GLY A 352 23.43 18.44 20.20
#